data_AF-A0A1H0P9U2-F1
#
_entry.id   AF-A0A1H0P9U2-F1
#
_cell.length_a   1.000
_cell.length_b   1.000
_cell.length_c   1.000
_cell.angle_alpha   90.00
_cell.angle_beta   90.00
_cell.angle_gamma   90.00
#
_symmetry.space_group_name_H-M   'P 1'
#
loop_
_entity.id
_entity.type
_entity.pdbx_description
1 polymer ?
#
loop_
_entity_poly.entity_id
_entity_poly.type
_entity_poly.pdbx_seq_one_letter_code
_entity_poly.pdbx_strand_id
1 'polypeptide(L)' 'MSVKVVDMHDNFKCACGNTSFGSGFFPCDNEGNYVEPDSDWIGYYKCEACGQIYSPVENERSNGDTKK' A
#
# COMPACT_ATOMS: atom_id res chain seq x y z
N MET A 1 -10.53 -8.62 5.73
CA MET A 1 -9.16 -8.04 5.79
C MET A 1 -9.31 -6.54 5.66
N SER A 2 -8.57 -5.75 6.43
CA SER A 2 -8.68 -4.28 6.38
C SER A 2 -7.57 -3.71 5.51
N VAL A 3 -7.92 -3.04 4.41
CA VAL A 3 -6.96 -2.33 3.54
C VAL A 3 -6.46 -1.07 4.26
N LYS A 4 -5.16 -0.80 4.19
CA LYS A 4 -4.55 0.41 4.76
C LYS A 4 -4.13 1.39 3.67
N VAL A 5 -4.65 2.60 3.71
CA VAL A 5 -4.26 3.67 2.78
C VAL A 5 -2.94 4.28 3.26
N VAL A 6 -1.91 4.26 2.42
CA VAL A 6 -0.57 4.77 2.78
C VAL A 6 0.11 5.45 1.59
N ASP A 7 0.94 6.44 1.86
CA ASP A 7 1.90 6.96 0.88
C ASP A 7 3.09 5.99 0.83
N MET A 8 3.30 5.36 -0.32
CA MET A 8 4.29 4.29 -0.47
C MET A 8 5.61 4.85 -1.00
N HIS A 9 6.31 5.59 -0.14
CA HIS A 9 7.68 6.08 -0.37
C HIS A 9 8.75 4.98 -0.15
N ASP A 10 9.97 5.18 -0.67
CA ASP A 10 11.06 4.18 -0.72
C ASP A 10 11.42 3.49 0.61
N ASN A 11 11.07 4.08 1.75
CA ASN A 11 11.32 3.54 3.10
C ASN A 11 10.05 3.05 3.81
N PHE A 12 9.07 2.57 3.05
CA PHE A 12 7.83 2.06 3.63
C PHE A 12 8.08 0.83 4.53
N LYS A 13 7.51 0.87 5.73
CA LYS A 13 7.60 -0.19 6.75
C LYS A 13 6.21 -0.68 7.14
N CYS A 14 6.00 -1.98 7.00
CA CYS A 14 4.80 -2.66 7.46
C CYS A 14 4.75 -2.72 8.99
N ALA A 15 3.54 -2.73 9.56
CA ALA A 15 3.33 -2.92 11.00
C ALA A 15 3.92 -4.25 11.55
N CYS A 16 4.07 -5.27 10.70
CA CYS A 16 4.75 -6.51 11.09
C CYS A 16 6.28 -6.40 11.19
N GLY A 17 6.85 -5.25 10.81
CA GLY A 17 8.29 -5.00 10.81
C GLY A 17 8.97 -5.14 9.45
N ASN A 18 8.30 -5.72 8.44
CA ASN A 18 8.84 -5.83 7.08
C ASN A 18 9.05 -4.45 6.42
N THR A 19 10.06 -4.33 5.57
CA THR A 19 10.39 -3.12 4.82
C THR A 19 10.43 -3.42 3.32
N SER A 20 10.43 -2.36 2.50
CA SER A 20 10.59 -2.43 1.04
C SER A 20 11.85 -3.18 0.62
N PHE A 21 12.93 -3.02 1.38
CA PHE A 21 14.21 -3.71 1.16
C PHE A 21 14.29 -5.13 1.75
N GLY A 22 13.30 -5.54 2.54
CA GLY A 22 13.26 -6.85 3.20
C GLY A 22 12.62 -7.91 2.32
N SER A 23 11.45 -8.42 2.73
CA SER A 23 10.64 -9.31 1.89
C SER A 23 9.94 -8.55 0.76
N GLY A 24 9.90 -7.22 0.82
CA GLY A 24 9.27 -6.38 -0.18
C GLY A 24 7.75 -6.36 -0.12
N PHE A 25 7.16 -5.70 -1.11
CA PHE A 25 5.73 -5.57 -1.30
C PHE A 25 5.40 -5.85 -2.76
N PHE A 26 4.35 -6.61 -3.01
CA PHE A 26 4.03 -7.09 -4.35
C PHE A 26 2.65 -6.62 -4.80
N PRO A 27 2.46 -6.37 -6.10
CA PRO A 27 1.15 -6.06 -6.66
C PRO A 27 0.10 -7.11 -6.32
N CYS A 28 -1.07 -6.65 -5.87
CA CYS A 28 -2.23 -7.49 -5.60
C CYS A 28 -3.53 -6.81 -6.02
N ASP A 29 -4.65 -7.54 -5.97
CA ASP A 29 -5.99 -6.97 -6.05
C ASP A 29 -6.49 -6.50 -4.66
N ASN A 30 -7.75 -6.04 -4.59
CA ASN A 30 -8.41 -5.62 -3.34
C ASN A 30 -8.70 -6.78 -2.37
N GLU A 31 -8.60 -8.02 -2.82
CA GLU A 31 -8.76 -9.23 -2.01
C GLU A 31 -7.41 -9.78 -1.52
N GLY A 32 -6.30 -9.27 -2.05
CA GLY A 32 -4.94 -9.66 -1.70
C GLY A 32 -4.42 -10.85 -2.51
N ASN A 33 -5.02 -11.15 -3.66
CA ASN A 33 -4.47 -12.10 -4.62
C ASN A 33 -3.39 -11.40 -5.45
N TYR A 34 -2.29 -12.10 -5.71
CA TYR A 34 -1.24 -11.55 -6.57
C TYR A 34 -1.75 -11.40 -7.99
N VAL A 35 -1.46 -10.25 -8.58
CA VAL A 35 -1.83 -9.94 -9.96
C VAL A 35 -0.60 -9.43 -10.69
N GLU A 36 -0.57 -9.62 -12.00
CA GLU A 36 0.36 -8.89 -12.84
C GLU A 36 -0.20 -7.48 -13.04
N PRO A 37 0.52 -6.41 -12.65
CA PRO A 37 0.02 -5.05 -12.79
C PRO A 37 -0.04 -4.65 -14.27
N ASP A 38 -1.24 -4.31 -14.74
CA ASP A 38 -1.48 -3.75 -16.06
C ASP A 38 -1.83 -2.25 -15.99
N SER A 39 -2.29 -1.67 -17.09
CA SER A 39 -2.69 -0.25 -17.15
C SER A 39 -3.90 0.09 -16.28
N ASP A 40 -4.72 -0.91 -15.93
CA ASP A 40 -5.96 -0.74 -15.16
C ASP A 40 -5.75 -1.06 -13.67
N TRP A 41 -4.56 -1.51 -13.29
CA TRP A 41 -4.24 -1.84 -11.91
C TRP A 41 -4.22 -0.60 -11.01
N ILE A 42 -5.03 -0.64 -9.96
CA ILE A 42 -5.31 0.47 -9.04
C ILE A 42 -4.13 0.76 -8.08
N GLY A 43 -3.10 -0.08 -8.05
CA GLY A 43 -1.90 0.13 -7.25
C GLY A 43 -1.93 -0.49 -5.84
N TYR A 44 -2.71 -1.55 -5.61
CA TYR A 44 -2.75 -2.23 -4.31
C TYR A 44 -1.53 -3.10 -4.07
N TYR A 45 -0.81 -2.89 -2.98
CA TYR A 45 0.36 -3.68 -2.62
C TYR A 45 0.12 -4.57 -1.41
N LYS A 46 0.60 -5.80 -1.47
CA LYS A 46 0.58 -6.76 -0.37
C LYS A 46 1.96 -6.94 0.24
N CYS A 47 2.04 -6.86 1.56
CA CYS A 47 3.25 -7.20 2.31
C CYS A 47 3.49 -8.70 2.28
N GLU A 48 4.64 -9.14 1.77
CA GLU A 48 4.92 -10.57 1.64
C GLU A 48 5.12 -11.28 2.99
N ALA A 49 5.60 -10.56 3.99
CA ALA A 49 5.86 -11.13 5.30
C ALA A 49 4.59 -11.45 6.12
N CYS A 50 3.48 -10.74 5.89
CA CYS A 50 2.28 -10.87 6.74
C CYS A 50 0.94 -10.82 6.00
N GLY A 51 0.94 -10.54 4.69
CA GLY A 51 -0.26 -10.46 3.87
C GLY A 51 -1.10 -9.19 4.02
N GLN A 52 -0.63 -8.18 4.76
CA GLN A 52 -1.33 -6.90 4.87
C GLN A 52 -1.40 -6.20 3.50
N ILE A 53 -2.61 -5.79 3.11
CA ILE A 53 -2.90 -5.05 1.87
C ILE A 53 -2.83 -3.55 2.15
N TYR A 54 -2.19 -2.83 1.23
CA TYR A 54 -2.02 -1.40 1.20
C TYR A 54 -2.59 -0.85 -0.09
N SER A 55 -3.39 0.21 -0.02
CA SER A 55 -3.84 0.94 -1.20
C SER A 55 -3.03 2.23 -1.35
N PRO A 56 -2.84 2.72 -2.58
CA PRO A 56 -2.34 4.06 -2.74
C PRO A 56 -3.38 5.02 -2.17
N VAL A 57 -2.93 6.10 -1.52
CA VAL A 57 -3.80 7.24 -1.28
C VAL A 57 -4.27 7.73 -2.65
N GLU A 58 -5.58 7.67 -2.93
CA GLU A 58 -6.13 8.53 -3.95
C GLU A 58 -5.76 9.95 -3.56
N ASN A 59 -5.15 10.68 -4.49
CA ASN A 59 -4.60 12.00 -4.26
C ASN A 59 -5.74 13.02 -4.13
N GLU A 60 -6.65 12.84 -3.17
CA GLU A 60 -7.45 13.93 -2.65
C GLU A 60 -6.47 14.85 -1.94
N ARG A 61 -6.16 15.97 -2.60
CA ARG A 61 -5.53 17.17 -2.04
C ARG A 61 -5.98 17.39 -0.59
N SER A 62 -5.30 16.80 0.38
CA SER A 62 -5.43 17.18 1.79
C SER A 62 -4.40 18.27 2.07
N ASN A 63 -4.65 19.42 1.45
CA ASN A 63 -4.17 20.73 1.92
C ASN A 63 -5.44 21.47 2.32
N GLY A 64 -5.80 21.68 3.58
CA GLY A 64 -5.24 21.27 4.86
C GLY A 64 -6.24 21.74 5.91
N ASP A 65 -6.60 20.87 6.86
CA ASP A 65 -7.28 21.30 8.08
C ASP A 65 -6.20 21.87 9.01
N THR A 66 -5.93 23.16 8.91
CA THR A 66 -5.30 23.92 10.00
C THR A 66 -6.38 24.77 10.65
N LYS A 67 -7.10 24.16 11.60
CA LYS A 67 -7.84 24.87 12.62
C LYS A 67 -6.88 25.59 13.56
N LYS A 68 -6.69 26.91 13.41
CA LYS A 68 -6.74 27.89 14.51
C LYS A 68 -6.73 29.33 14.03
#